data_AF-A0A1D6GPG4-F1
#
_entry.id   AF-A0A1D6GPG4-F1
#
_cell.length_a   1.000
_cell.length_b   1.000
_cell.length_c   1.000
_cell.angle_alpha   90.00
_cell.angle_beta   90.00
_cell.angle_gamma   90.00
#
_symmetry.space_group_name_H-M   'P 1'
#
loop_
_entity.id
_entity.type
_entity.pdbx_description
1 polymer ?
#
loop_
_entity_poly.entity_id
_entity_poly.type
_entity_poly.pdbx_seq_one_letter_code
_entity_poly.pdbx_strand_id
1 'polypeptide(L)'
;MPEWESSEGSGEFLQLAWSMRNGSDIANFSELRLTAHSGTHVDVLGHVFEHYYDACFNVDTLELAVLNGPALLVDVPRDKNITGGYHGV
;
A
#
# COMPACT_ATOMS: atom_id res chain seq x y z
N MET A 1 10.25 -5.03 -2.54
CA MET A 1 9.64 -3.81 -1.97
C MET A 1 9.62 -3.95 -0.46
N PRO A 2 9.59 -2.87 0.34
CA PRO A 2 9.37 -3.00 1.77
C PRO A 2 8.03 -3.72 2.00
N GLU A 3 8.02 -4.66 2.93
CA GLU A 3 6.82 -5.36 3.40
C GLU A 3 6.74 -5.12 4.91
N TRP A 4 5.53 -5.04 5.46
CA TRP A 4 5.32 -4.80 6.89
C TRP A 4 6.17 -5.74 7.75
N GLU A 5 6.95 -5.16 8.67
CA GLU A 5 7.87 -5.87 9.60
C GLU A 5 8.97 -6.75 8.97
N SER A 6 9.14 -6.75 7.65
CA SER A 6 10.19 -7.54 6.99
C SER A 6 11.46 -6.73 6.76
N SER A 7 12.59 -7.22 7.29
CA SER A 7 13.93 -6.68 7.00
C SER A 7 14.45 -7.06 5.61
N GLU A 8 13.91 -8.12 5.01
CA GLU A 8 14.30 -8.61 3.68
C GLU A 8 13.38 -8.09 2.56
N GLY A 9 12.22 -7.52 2.92
CA GLY A 9 11.18 -7.08 1.99
C GLY A 9 10.44 -8.23 1.32
N SER A 10 9.72 -7.92 0.24
CA SER A 10 8.73 -8.78 -0.43
C SER A 10 9.30 -9.94 -1.27
N GLY A 11 10.61 -10.22 -1.23
CA GLY A 11 11.25 -11.27 -2.06
C GLY A 11 11.01 -11.14 -3.57
N GLU A 12 11.00 -12.28 -4.29
CA GLU A 12 10.60 -12.36 -5.70
C GLU A 12 9.07 -12.26 -5.81
N PHE A 13 8.59 -11.13 -6.33
CA PHE A 13 7.17 -10.80 -6.40
C PHE A 13 6.60 -10.77 -7.82
N LEU A 14 7.46 -10.85 -8.83
CA LEU A 14 7.10 -10.80 -10.24
C LEU A 14 7.73 -11.99 -10.95
N GLN A 15 6.89 -12.87 -11.49
CA GLN A 15 7.31 -14.04 -12.23
C GLN A 15 6.78 -13.97 -13.66
N LEU A 16 7.64 -14.22 -14.65
CA LEU A 16 7.21 -14.33 -16.04
C LEU A 16 6.58 -15.72 -16.26
N ALA A 17 5.26 -15.77 -16.41
CA ALA A 17 4.52 -17.02 -16.60
C ALA A 17 4.60 -17.52 -18.04
N TRP A 18 4.49 -16.62 -19.03
CA TRP A 18 4.60 -16.95 -20.43
C TRP A 18 5.19 -15.79 -21.22
N SER A 19 6.08 -16.07 -22.17
CA SER A 19 6.81 -15.02 -22.89
C SER A 19 6.65 -15.13 -24.39
N MET A 20 6.70 -13.98 -25.07
CA MET A 20 6.72 -13.94 -26.54
C MET A 20 7.96 -14.63 -27.11
N ARG A 21 9.07 -14.58 -26.38
CA ARG A 21 10.30 -15.26 -26.79
C ARG A 21 10.15 -16.78 -26.80
N ASN A 22 9.27 -17.33 -25.95
CA ASN A 22 9.07 -18.76 -25.76
C ASN A 22 7.63 -19.20 -26.08
N GLY A 23 6.99 -18.57 -27.08
CA GLY A 23 5.79 -19.12 -27.71
C GLY A 23 4.47 -18.42 -27.42
N SER A 24 4.46 -17.26 -26.75
CA SER A 24 3.25 -16.42 -26.73
C SER A 24 3.18 -15.54 -27.98
N ASP A 25 2.12 -15.66 -28.76
CA ASP A 25 2.01 -14.95 -30.05
C ASP A 25 1.60 -13.47 -29.91
N ILE A 26 1.21 -13.02 -28.71
CA ILE A 26 0.56 -11.71 -28.51
C ILE A 26 1.14 -10.85 -27.38
N ALA A 27 1.70 -11.43 -26.31
CA ALA A 27 2.17 -10.66 -25.15
C ALA A 27 3.10 -11.47 -24.23
N ASN A 28 3.80 -10.78 -23.33
CA ASN A 28 4.41 -11.41 -22.15
C ASN A 28 3.38 -11.40 -21.01
N PHE A 29 3.11 -12.55 -20.42
CA PHE A 29 2.23 -12.71 -19.28
C PHE A 29 3.07 -12.94 -18.03
N SER A 30 2.86 -12.10 -17.03
CA SER A 30 3.55 -12.21 -15.73
C SER A 30 2.53 -12.33 -14.61
N GLU A 31 2.92 -13.04 -13.56
CA GLU A 31 2.21 -13.11 -12.30
C GLU A 31 2.86 -12.14 -11.32
N LEU A 32 2.02 -11.33 -10.66
CA LEU A 32 2.41 -10.40 -9.62
C LEU A 32 1.82 -10.89 -8.29
N ARG A 33 2.67 -11.19 -7.31
CA ARG A 33 2.28 -11.60 -5.96
C ARG A 33 2.91 -10.66 -4.95
N LEU A 34 2.10 -9.79 -4.37
CA LEU A 34 2.53 -8.77 -3.41
C LEU A 34 1.56 -8.73 -2.24
N THR A 35 2.07 -8.38 -1.06
CA THR A 35 1.21 -7.99 0.06
C THR A 35 0.67 -6.58 -0.18
N ALA A 36 -0.54 -6.28 0.31
CA ALA A 36 -1.15 -4.97 0.16
C ALA A 36 -0.28 -3.84 0.77
N HIS A 37 0.46 -4.17 1.83
CA HIS A 37 1.40 -3.27 2.52
C HIS A 37 2.79 -3.27 1.88
N SER A 38 2.85 -3.26 0.55
CA SER A 38 4.10 -3.16 -0.22
C SER A 38 4.23 -1.79 -0.88
N GLY A 39 5.28 -1.04 -0.53
CA GLY A 39 5.54 0.28 -1.13
C GLY A 39 4.54 1.36 -0.71
N THR A 40 4.27 2.34 -1.59
CA THR A 40 3.26 3.38 -1.34
C THR A 40 1.86 2.80 -1.47
N HIS A 41 1.11 2.77 -0.37
CA HIS A 41 -0.23 2.19 -0.29
C HIS A 41 -1.13 2.98 0.68
N VAL A 42 -2.40 2.58 0.75
CA VAL A 42 -3.36 3.07 1.75
C VAL A 42 -3.96 1.88 2.48
N ASP A 43 -4.25 2.07 3.77
CA ASP A 43 -4.94 1.07 4.58
C ASP A 43 -6.43 1.38 4.66
N VAL A 44 -7.21 0.33 4.91
CA VAL A 44 -8.64 0.45 5.24
C VAL A 44 -8.86 0.16 6.73
N LEU A 45 -9.95 0.67 7.32
CA LEU A 45 -10.25 0.43 8.75
C LEU A 45 -10.29 -1.06 9.13
N GLY A 46 -10.82 -1.90 8.25
CA GLY A 46 -10.83 -3.35 8.42
C GLY A 46 -9.44 -3.98 8.52
N HIS A 47 -8.36 -3.29 8.12
CA HIS A 47 -6.98 -3.74 8.32
C HIS A 47 -6.61 -3.80 9.82
N VAL A 48 -7.14 -2.90 10.65
CA VAL A 48 -6.77 -2.75 12.06
C VAL A 48 -7.88 -3.19 13.00
N PHE A 49 -9.14 -3.11 12.56
CA PHE A 49 -10.31 -3.31 13.40
C PHE A 49 -11.23 -4.41 12.83
N GLU A 50 -11.33 -5.53 13.54
CA GLU A 50 -12.08 -6.73 13.12
C GLU A 50 -13.55 -6.43 12.76
N HIS A 51 -14.25 -5.64 13.57
CA HIS A 51 -15.67 -5.35 13.34
C HIS A 51 -15.92 -4.56 12.04
N TYR A 52 -14.93 -3.81 11.55
CA TYR A 52 -15.01 -3.17 10.23
C TYR A 52 -14.70 -4.15 9.09
N TYR A 53 -13.84 -5.14 9.33
CA TYR A 53 -13.59 -6.24 8.40
C TYR A 53 -14.86 -7.09 8.20
N ASP A 54 -15.51 -7.50 9.30
CA ASP A 54 -16.77 -8.26 9.27
C ASP A 54 -17.91 -7.51 8.58
N ALA A 55 -17.95 -6.19 8.74
CA ALA A 55 -18.93 -5.32 8.10
C ALA A 55 -18.57 -4.97 6.64
N CYS A 56 -17.54 -5.60 6.06
CA CYS A 56 -17.08 -5.42 4.69
C CYS A 56 -16.69 -3.98 4.34
N PHE A 57 -16.18 -3.20 5.31
CA PHE A 57 -15.54 -1.93 5.02
C PHE A 57 -14.15 -2.19 4.43
N ASN A 58 -14.14 -2.53 3.14
CA ASN A 58 -12.99 -2.91 2.34
C ASN A 58 -12.46 -1.73 1.51
N VAL A 59 -11.31 -1.90 0.85
CA VAL A 59 -10.64 -0.82 0.09
C VAL A 59 -11.52 -0.21 -1.01
N ASP A 60 -12.41 -1.02 -1.61
CA ASP A 60 -13.37 -0.60 -2.64
C ASP A 60 -14.54 0.23 -2.10
N THR A 61 -14.64 0.39 -0.77
CA THR A 61 -15.62 1.23 -0.10
C THR A 61 -15.08 2.62 0.28
N LEU A 62 -13.79 2.89 0.07
CA LEU A 62 -13.18 4.19 0.35
C LEU A 62 -13.70 5.28 -0.59
N GLU A 63 -13.94 6.47 -0.04
CA GLU A 63 -14.39 7.61 -0.83
C GLU A 63 -13.22 8.18 -1.67
N LEU A 64 -13.34 8.12 -3.00
CA LEU A 64 -12.30 8.59 -3.92
C LEU A 64 -11.99 10.09 -3.78
N ALA A 65 -12.94 10.89 -3.31
CA ALA A 65 -12.72 12.33 -3.06
C ALA A 65 -11.70 12.58 -1.94
N VAL A 66 -11.60 11.66 -0.96
CA VAL A 66 -10.56 11.72 0.08
C VAL A 66 -9.19 11.38 -0.51
N LEU A 67 -9.14 10.42 -1.45
CA LEU A 67 -7.89 9.95 -2.07
C LEU A 67 -7.39 10.87 -3.20
N ASN A 68 -8.22 11.79 -3.70
CA ASN A 68 -7.91 12.65 -4.84
C ASN A 68 -8.36 14.10 -4.59
N GLY A 69 -7.54 14.86 -3.85
CA GLY A 69 -7.81 16.25 -3.52
C GLY A 69 -6.55 17.05 -3.16
N PRO A 70 -6.72 18.35 -2.86
CA PRO A 70 -5.61 19.19 -2.40
C PRO A 70 -4.96 18.63 -1.13
N ALA A 71 -3.63 18.64 -1.08
CA ALA A 71 -2.86 18.22 0.08
C ALA A 71 -1.80 19.27 0.42
N LEU A 72 -1.47 19.38 1.71
CA LEU A 72 -0.37 20.22 2.20
C LEU A 72 0.85 19.34 2.47
N LEU A 73 1.98 19.65 1.83
CA LEU A 73 3.26 19.05 2.16
C LEU A 73 3.93 19.87 3.27
N VAL A 74 4.21 19.24 4.40
CA VAL A 74 4.90 19.86 5.54
C VAL A 74 6.20 19.10 5.78
N ASP A 75 7.32 19.84 5.85
CA ASP A 75 8.60 19.26 6.25
C ASP A 75 8.64 19.07 7.77
N VAL A 76 9.11 17.90 8.23
CA VAL A 76 9.11 17.50 9.64
C VAL A 76 10.45 16.88 10.01
N PRO A 77 10.87 16.94 11.29
CA PRO A 77 12.13 16.33 11.72
C PRO A 77 12.15 14.83 11.41
N ARG A 78 13.23 14.37 10.76
CA ARG A 78 13.47 12.94 10.54
C ARG A 78 13.73 12.24 11.87
N ASP A 79 13.38 10.96 11.93
CA ASP A 79 13.69 10.05 13.03
C ASP A 79 13.15 10.51 14.40
N LYS A 80 12.08 11.32 14.39
CA LYS A 80 11.38 11.80 15.59
C LYS A 80 9.88 11.70 15.39
N ASN A 81 9.16 11.54 16.50
CA ASN A 81 7.70 11.56 16.48
C ASN A 81 7.20 12.96 16.07
N ILE A 82 6.23 13.00 15.16
CA ILE A 82 5.47 14.19 14.84
C ILE A 82 4.44 14.38 15.95
N THR A 83 4.48 15.51 16.66
CA THR A 83 3.54 15.81 17.74
C THR A 83 2.89 17.18 17.52
N GLY A 84 1.64 17.32 17.98
CA GLY A 84 1.02 18.64 18.08
C GLY A 84 1.66 19.40 19.24
N GLY A 85 2.32 20.53 18.96
CA GLY A 85 2.91 21.36 20.00
C GLY A 85 1.84 21.84 20.98
N TYR A 86 1.92 21.42 22.24
CA TYR A 86 1.06 21.93 23.30
C TYR A 86 1.56 23.32 23.71
N HIS A 87 1.03 24.38 23.08
CA HIS A 87 1.21 25.73 23.59
C HIS A 87 0.21 25.95 24.71
N GLY A 88 0.60 25.61 25.94
CA GLY A 88 -0.15 26.01 27.13
C GLY A 88 -0.27 27.53 27.17
N VAL A 89 -1.50 28.01 27.19
CA VAL A 89 -1.85 29.40 27.50
C VAL A 89 -2.20 29.47 28.98
#